data_AF-A0AAW4PPQ5-F1
#
_entry.id   AF-A0AAW4PPQ5-F1
#
_cell.length_a   1.000
_cell.length_b   1.000
_cell.length_c   1.000
_cell.angle_alpha   90.00
_cell.angle_beta   90.00
_cell.angle_gamma   90.00
#
_symmetry.space_group_name_H-M   'P 1'
#
loop_
_entity.id
_entity.type
_entity.pdbx_description
1 polymer ?
#
loop_
_entity_poly.entity_id
_entity_poly.type
_entity_poly.pdbx_seq_one_letter_code
_entity_poly.pdbx_strand_id
1 'polypeptide(L)' 'MAKEVVCRDAGYDCDFVIRSENEDELIEFVQTHAKETHDTEMSSADIEGAWTTV' A
#
# COMPACT_ATOMS: atom_id res chain seq x y z
N MET A 1 16.08 -3.21 3.52
CA MET A 1 15.00 -4.18 3.80
C MET A 1 13.80 -3.67 3.06
N ALA A 2 13.07 -4.55 2.38
CA ALA A 2 11.94 -4.12 1.58
C ALA A 2 10.70 -3.95 2.47
N LYS A 3 9.79 -3.08 2.04
CA LYS A 3 8.44 -2.97 2.56
C LYS A 3 7.48 -3.67 1.61
N GLU A 4 6.44 -4.25 2.16
CA GLU A 4 5.39 -4.92 1.40
C GLU A 4 4.02 -4.48 1.90
N VAL A 5 3.11 -4.17 0.99
CA VAL A 5 1.70 -3.91 1.27
C VAL A 5 0.86 -4.93 0.51
N VAL A 6 -0.02 -5.61 1.24
CA VAL A 6 -1.03 -6.52 0.71
C VAL A 6 -2.39 -5.88 0.94
N CYS A 7 -3.10 -5.54 -0.14
CA CYS A 7 -4.36 -4.79 -0.05
C CYS A 7 -5.44 -5.57 0.73
N ARG A 8 -5.45 -6.90 0.60
CA ARG A 8 -6.33 -7.79 1.36
C ARG A 8 -6.09 -7.72 2.86
N ASP A 9 -4.84 -7.56 3.30
CA ASP A 9 -4.51 -7.45 4.72
C ASP A 9 -4.94 -6.09 5.29
N ALA A 10 -5.06 -5.07 4.43
CA ALA A 10 -5.66 -3.77 4.77
C ALA A 10 -7.21 -3.79 4.80
N GLY A 11 -7.84 -4.94 4.55
CA GLY A 11 -9.30 -5.12 4.66
C GLY A 11 -10.10 -4.93 3.36
N TYR A 12 -9.43 -4.79 2.21
CA TYR A 12 -10.08 -4.69 0.90
C TYR A 12 -10.23 -6.07 0.26
N ASP A 13 -11.30 -6.30 -0.51
CA ASP A 13 -11.38 -7.50 -1.36
C ASP A 13 -10.58 -7.30 -2.66
N CYS A 14 -9.25 -7.26 -2.53
CA CYS A 14 -8.33 -6.97 -3.62
C CYS A 14 -7.03 -7.79 -3.50
N ASP A 15 -6.62 -8.45 -4.58
CA ASP A 15 -5.38 -9.25 -4.65
C ASP A 15 -4.11 -8.43 -4.94
N PHE A 16 -4.18 -7.09 -4.89
CA PHE A 16 -3.02 -6.23 -5.12
C PHE A 16 -1.97 -6.41 -4.02
N VAL A 17 -0.73 -6.66 -4.44
CA VAL A 17 0.45 -6.76 -3.59
C VAL A 17 1.58 -5.96 -4.23
N ILE A 18 2.25 -5.14 -3.45
CA ILE A 18 3.44 -4.40 -3.87
C ILE A 18 4.54 -4.56 -2.84
N ARG A 19 5.77 -4.73 -3.33
CA ARG A 19 6.99 -4.77 -2.53
C ARG A 19 8.03 -3.83 -3.12
N SER A 20 8.66 -3.00 -2.29
CA SER A 20 9.74 -2.11 -2.72
C SER A 20 10.76 -1.89 -1.61
N GLU A 21 12.01 -1.61 -1.98
CA GLU A 21 13.02 -1.09 -1.05
C GLU A 21 12.95 0.43 -0.91
N ASN A 22 12.20 1.10 -1.79
CA ASN A 22 11.95 2.53 -1.75
C ASN A 22 10.56 2.80 -1.15
N GLU A 23 10.56 3.33 0.06
CA GLU A 23 9.34 3.59 0.85
C GLU A 23 8.46 4.67 0.19
N ASP A 24 9.06 5.74 -0.33
CA ASP A 24 8.33 6.84 -0.97
C ASP A 24 7.60 6.37 -2.25
N GLU A 25 8.29 5.58 -3.07
CA GLU A 25 7.71 5.01 -4.31
C GLU A 25 6.57 4.05 -4.00
N LEU A 26 6.72 3.21 -2.96
CA LEU A 26 5.67 2.30 -2.55
C LEU A 26 4.44 3.07 -2.06
N ILE A 27 4.63 4.11 -1.25
CA ILE A 27 3.53 4.96 -0.75
C ILE A 27 2.80 5.59 -1.94
N GLU A 28 3.50 6.19 -2.90
CA GLU A 28 2.89 6.82 -4.08
C GLU A 28 2.05 5.81 -4.90
N PHE A 29 2.59 4.60 -5.10
CA PHE A 29 1.87 3.54 -5.81
C PHE A 29 0.62 3.09 -5.06
N VAL A 30 0.71 2.88 -3.75
CA VAL A 30 -0.45 2.46 -2.94
C VAL A 30 -1.51 3.55 -2.91
N GLN A 31 -1.14 4.82 -2.79
CA GLN A 31 -2.09 5.94 -2.85
C GLN A 31 -2.81 6.00 -4.21
N THR A 32 -2.07 5.86 -5.30
CA THR A 32 -2.64 5.83 -6.65
C THR A 32 -3.60 4.66 -6.81
N HIS A 33 -3.19 3.46 -6.38
CA HIS A 33 -4.03 2.27 -6.42
C HIS A 33 -5.32 2.43 -5.60
N ALA A 34 -5.21 2.92 -4.36
CA ALA A 34 -6.34 3.16 -3.47
C ALA A 34 -7.35 4.13 -4.09
N LYS A 35 -6.85 5.22 -4.69
CA LYS A 35 -7.69 6.23 -5.33
C LYS A 35 -8.36 5.71 -6.60
N GLU A 36 -7.62 5.08 -7.50
CA GLU A 36 -8.15 4.69 -8.81
C GLU A 36 -9.01 3.41 -8.77
N THR A 37 -8.72 2.50 -7.84
CA THR A 37 -9.39 1.19 -7.77
C THR A 37 -10.51 1.18 -6.73
N HIS A 38 -10.30 1.84 -5.59
CA HIS A 38 -11.20 1.79 -4.44
C HIS A 38 -11.86 3.13 -4.12
N ASP A 39 -11.66 4.16 -4.96
CA ASP A 39 -12.13 5.54 -4.74
C ASP A 39 -11.81 6.05 -3.32
N THR A 40 -10.67 5.61 -2.77
CA THR A 40 -10.27 5.86 -1.38
C THR A 40 -8.98 6.65 -1.34
N GLU A 41 -8.97 7.73 -0.54
CA GLU A 41 -7.74 8.47 -0.23
C GLU A 41 -7.09 7.89 1.04
N MET A 42 -5.79 7.58 0.95
CA MET A 42 -4.99 7.10 2.08
C MET A 42 -3.85 8.07 2.36
N SER A 43 -3.60 8.37 3.64
CA SER A 43 -2.41 9.12 4.04
C SER A 43 -1.17 8.22 4.02
N SER A 44 0.02 8.82 3.99
CA SER A 44 1.27 8.06 4.12
C SER A 44 1.29 7.24 5.42
N ALA A 45 0.83 7.84 6.53
CA ALA A 45 0.78 7.18 7.83
C ALA A 45 -0.13 5.94 7.85
N ASP A 46 -1.25 5.96 7.11
CA ASP A 46 -2.13 4.79 6.97
C ASP A 46 -1.41 3.64 6.26
N ILE A 47 -0.63 3.96 5.22
CA ILE A 47 0.12 2.99 4.41
C ILE A 47 1.30 2.44 5.20
N GLU A 48 2.02 3.30 5.92
CA GLU A 48 3.11 2.92 6.82
C GLU A 48 2.62 2.00 7.96
N GLY A 49 1.37 2.17 8.40
CA GLY A 49 0.73 1.29 9.38
C GLY A 49 0.30 -0.08 8.81
N ALA A 50 0.12 -0.16 7.49
CA ALA A 50 -0.37 -1.36 6.80
C ALA A 50 0.75 -2.25 6.24
N TRP A 51 1.97 -1.72 6.06
CA TRP A 51 3.06 -2.51 5.45
C TRP A 51 3.71 -3.50 6.43
N THR A 52 4.41 -4.48 5.87
CA THR A 52 5.32 -5.36 6.61
C THR A 52 6.75 -5.20 6.09
N THR A 53 7.74 -5.57 6.91
CA THR A 53 9.15 -5.55 6.50
C THR A 53 9.57 -6.96 6.10
N VAL A 54 10.12 -7.10 4.89
CA VAL A 54 10.48 -8.36 4.21
C VAL A 54 11.84 -8.32 3.52
#